data_AF-A0A2N2V8R7-F1
#
_entry.id   AF-A0A2N2V8R7-F1
#
_cell.length_a   1.000
_cell.length_b   1.000
_cell.length_c   1.000
_cell.angle_alpha   90.00
_cell.angle_beta   90.00
_cell.angle_gamma   90.00
#
_symmetry.space_group_name_H-M   'P 1'
#
loop_
_entity.id
_entity.type
_entity.pdbx_description
1 polymer ?
#
loop_
_entity_poly.entity_id
_entity_poly.type
_entity_poly.pdbx_seq_one_letter_code
_entity_poly.pdbx_strand_id
1 'polypeptide(L)'
;MKKLIAIAALAALTGQAQAALFHFTGNITYNTDVVQINFNLANPAANVRVWTDSFQSGINFDPITALWNGDTGALIAQNDDNASVNSATQTYYDSGFALTNLGAGNYAFTVAAYANFAGNNLSDPFNYAGNTPIAIGDWCQPASNNCSDQKGTFWSVWLDGVDNASNPNDPGNNVPEPGSLALAALGLMSLASLRRKTK
;
A
#
# COMPACT_ATOMS: atom_id res chain seq x y z
N MET A 1 -36.04 -30.95 -14.18
CA MET A 1 -35.95 -29.51 -14.54
C MET A 1 -35.60 -28.61 -13.33
N LYS A 2 -36.34 -28.63 -12.21
CA LYS A 2 -36.03 -27.79 -11.02
C LYS A 2 -34.61 -27.97 -10.42
N LYS A 3 -34.05 -29.20 -10.48
CA LYS A 3 -32.68 -29.48 -10.00
C LYS A 3 -31.57 -28.91 -10.89
N LEU A 4 -31.83 -28.70 -12.18
CA LEU A 4 -30.85 -28.15 -13.14
C LEU A 4 -30.71 -26.62 -12.97
N ILE A 5 -31.79 -25.93 -12.59
CA ILE A 5 -31.79 -24.48 -12.35
C ILE A 5 -30.98 -24.11 -11.09
N ALA A 6 -31.03 -24.95 -10.04
CA ALA A 6 -30.27 -24.72 -8.81
C ALA A 6 -28.74 -24.86 -8.99
N ILE A 7 -28.29 -25.73 -9.90
CA ILE A 7 -26.86 -25.93 -10.21
C ILE A 7 -26.32 -24.77 -11.05
N ALA A 8 -27.12 -24.26 -12.00
CA ALA A 8 -26.74 -23.11 -12.82
C ALA A 8 -26.60 -21.81 -11.99
N ALA A 9 -27.39 -21.64 -10.92
CA ALA A 9 -27.30 -20.49 -10.03
C ALA A 9 -26.05 -20.52 -9.10
N LEU A 10 -25.55 -21.71 -8.76
CA LEU A 10 -24.35 -21.85 -7.91
C LEU A 10 -23.05 -21.62 -8.69
N ALA A 11 -23.04 -21.96 -9.98
CA ALA A 11 -21.89 -21.74 -10.87
C ALA A 11 -21.70 -20.25 -11.25
N ALA A 12 -22.73 -19.42 -11.11
CA ALA A 12 -22.68 -17.98 -11.39
C ALA A 12 -22.05 -17.14 -10.26
N LEU A 13 -21.70 -17.75 -9.12
CA LEU A 13 -21.11 -17.08 -7.95
C LEU A 13 -19.57 -17.09 -7.95
N THR A 14 -18.92 -17.59 -9.01
CA THR A 14 -17.47 -17.44 -9.17
C THR A 14 -17.16 -16.00 -9.59
N GLY A 15 -17.27 -15.07 -8.64
CA GLY A 15 -16.77 -13.71 -8.82
C GLY A 15 -15.27 -13.76 -9.10
N GLN A 16 -14.83 -13.06 -10.14
CA GLN A 16 -13.40 -12.79 -10.30
C GLN A 16 -12.96 -11.97 -9.09
N ALA A 17 -12.08 -12.53 -8.26
CA ALA A 17 -11.37 -11.74 -7.27
C ALA A 17 -10.49 -10.75 -8.03
N GLN A 18 -10.98 -9.53 -8.21
CA GLN A 18 -10.15 -8.42 -8.66
C GLN A 18 -9.19 -8.12 -7.51
N ALA A 19 -7.89 -8.19 -7.76
CA ALA A 19 -6.90 -7.70 -6.81
C ALA A 19 -7.22 -6.22 -6.55
N ALA A 20 -7.46 -5.86 -5.29
CA ALA A 20 -7.80 -4.49 -4.94
C ALA A 20 -6.60 -3.56 -5.22
N LEU A 21 -6.88 -2.40 -5.79
CA LEU A 21 -5.93 -1.29 -5.82
C LEU A 21 -6.17 -0.45 -4.56
N PHE A 22 -5.16 -0.42 -3.69
CA PHE A 22 -5.16 0.38 -2.48
C PHE A 22 -4.46 1.71 -2.74
N HIS A 23 -5.00 2.78 -2.17
CA HIS A 23 -4.44 4.11 -2.27
C HIS A 23 -4.52 4.81 -0.92
N PHE A 24 -3.36 5.18 -0.38
CA PHE A 24 -3.22 5.88 0.89
C PHE A 24 -2.58 7.23 0.63
N THR A 25 -3.05 8.26 1.34
CA THR A 25 -2.50 9.60 1.23
C THR A 25 -2.44 10.28 2.59
N GLY A 26 -1.60 11.31 2.69
CA GLY A 26 -1.53 12.14 3.89
C GLY A 26 -0.47 13.21 3.74
N ASN A 27 -0.02 13.74 4.89
CA ASN A 27 1.06 14.71 4.94
C ASN A 27 2.08 14.33 6.00
N ILE A 28 3.36 14.54 5.70
CA ILE A 28 4.43 14.58 6.69
C ILE A 28 4.62 16.03 7.15
N THR A 29 5.15 16.22 8.35
CA THR A 29 5.46 17.55 8.87
C THR A 29 6.95 17.86 8.72
N TYR A 30 7.80 16.89 9.02
CA TYR A 30 9.24 17.06 9.10
C TYR A 30 9.98 16.12 8.15
N ASN A 31 11.21 16.50 7.77
CA ASN A 31 12.12 15.65 7.00
C ASN A 31 12.51 14.34 7.70
N THR A 32 12.35 14.28 9.02
CA THR A 32 12.58 13.09 9.85
C THR A 32 11.41 12.12 9.87
N ASP A 33 10.25 12.53 9.36
CA ASP A 33 9.04 11.70 9.42
C ASP A 33 9.18 10.50 8.49
N VAL A 34 8.64 9.37 8.95
CA VAL A 34 8.58 8.11 8.19
C VAL A 34 7.13 7.64 8.21
N VAL A 35 6.55 7.51 7.02
CA VAL A 35 5.22 6.92 6.83
C VAL A 35 5.38 5.43 6.69
N GLN A 36 4.51 4.64 7.32
CA GLN A 36 4.48 3.19 7.18
C GLN A 36 3.10 2.74 6.69
N ILE A 37 3.09 1.87 5.69
CA ILE A 37 1.93 1.15 5.18
C ILE A 37 2.18 -0.34 5.40
N ASN A 38 1.23 -1.03 6.01
CA ASN A 38 1.30 -2.47 6.22
C ASN A 38 0.47 -3.17 5.15
N PHE A 39 0.92 -4.34 4.72
CA PHE A 39 0.13 -5.20 3.84
C PHE A 39 0.45 -6.67 4.07
N ASN A 40 -0.39 -7.56 3.56
CA ASN A 40 -0.17 -8.98 3.67
C ASN A 40 -0.51 -9.75 2.40
N LEU A 41 0.01 -10.98 2.38
CA LEU A 41 -0.24 -12.00 1.38
C LEU A 41 -0.63 -13.30 2.09
N ALA A 42 -1.85 -13.76 1.88
CA ALA A 42 -2.31 -15.07 2.32
C ALA A 42 -1.65 -16.21 1.53
N ASN A 43 -1.27 -15.95 0.27
CA ASN A 43 -0.56 -16.87 -0.61
C ASN A 43 0.57 -16.13 -1.35
N PRO A 44 1.63 -16.83 -1.80
CA PRO A 44 2.66 -16.19 -2.63
C PRO A 44 2.07 -15.54 -3.88
N ALA A 45 2.59 -14.37 -4.25
CA ALA A 45 2.13 -13.57 -5.38
C ALA A 45 3.27 -13.19 -6.33
N ALA A 46 2.96 -13.04 -7.61
CA ALA A 46 3.94 -12.81 -8.68
C ALA A 46 3.86 -11.42 -9.34
N ASN A 47 3.03 -10.54 -8.79
CA ASN A 47 2.67 -9.26 -9.39
C ASN A 47 2.31 -8.22 -8.32
N VAL A 48 3.07 -8.19 -7.23
CA VAL A 48 2.90 -7.19 -6.17
C VAL A 48 3.58 -5.91 -6.60
N ARG A 49 2.88 -4.80 -6.56
CA ARG A 49 3.47 -3.49 -6.83
C ARG A 49 3.12 -2.54 -5.71
N VAL A 50 4.12 -1.82 -5.21
CA VAL A 50 3.95 -0.74 -4.23
C VAL A 50 4.80 0.43 -4.65
N TRP A 51 4.20 1.62 -4.76
CA TRP A 51 4.91 2.79 -5.28
C TRP A 51 4.32 4.09 -4.77
N THR A 52 5.12 5.16 -4.87
CA THR A 52 4.69 6.53 -4.61
C THR A 52 4.43 7.27 -5.91
N ASP A 53 3.54 8.26 -5.87
CA ASP A 53 3.43 9.37 -6.83
C ASP A 53 3.52 10.72 -6.07
N SER A 54 4.33 10.72 -5.01
CA SER A 54 4.43 11.84 -4.08
C SER A 54 5.16 13.00 -4.75
N PHE A 55 6.20 12.76 -5.54
CA PHE A 55 7.10 13.81 -6.03
C PHE A 55 6.42 14.90 -6.87
N GLN A 56 5.41 14.53 -7.68
CA GLN A 56 4.61 15.45 -8.50
C GLN A 56 5.44 16.43 -9.35
N SER A 57 6.46 15.91 -10.06
CA SER A 57 7.34 16.71 -10.93
C SER A 57 8.00 17.92 -10.24
N GLY A 58 8.29 17.81 -8.96
CA GLY A 58 9.02 18.84 -8.21
C GLY A 58 8.14 19.78 -7.37
N ILE A 59 6.82 19.55 -7.34
CA ILE A 59 5.91 20.29 -6.46
C ILE A 59 6.11 19.84 -4.99
N ASN A 60 6.48 18.59 -4.80
CA ASN A 60 6.51 17.93 -3.51
C ASN A 60 7.92 17.43 -3.15
N PHE A 61 8.09 16.94 -1.93
CA PHE A 61 9.35 16.31 -1.53
C PHE A 61 9.67 15.07 -2.39
N ASP A 62 10.95 14.79 -2.52
CA ASP A 62 11.50 13.60 -3.17
C ASP A 62 11.41 12.36 -2.25
N PRO A 63 10.57 11.35 -2.58
CA PRO A 63 10.33 10.19 -1.73
C PRO A 63 11.40 9.10 -1.89
N ILE A 64 11.92 8.63 -0.76
CA ILE A 64 12.69 7.37 -0.69
C ILE A 64 11.88 6.29 0.01
N THR A 65 11.94 5.04 -0.48
CA THR A 65 11.12 3.94 0.00
C THR A 65 11.91 2.73 0.47
N ALA A 66 11.37 2.00 1.44
CA ALA A 66 11.90 0.71 1.88
C ALA A 66 10.79 -0.32 2.08
N LEU A 67 11.13 -1.58 1.81
CA LEU A 67 10.26 -2.74 1.94
C LEU A 67 10.83 -3.68 3.00
N TRP A 68 9.97 -4.15 3.89
CA TRP A 68 10.34 -4.90 5.08
C TRP A 68 9.57 -6.20 5.18
N ASN A 69 10.22 -7.23 5.72
CA ASN A 69 9.50 -8.39 6.23
C ASN A 69 8.82 -7.97 7.54
N GLY A 70 7.48 -7.98 7.58
CA GLY A 70 6.70 -7.48 8.70
C GLY A 70 6.80 -8.32 9.98
N ASP A 71 7.17 -9.60 9.85
CA ASP A 71 7.28 -10.52 11.00
C ASP A 71 8.65 -10.43 11.69
N THR A 72 9.72 -10.23 10.93
CA THR A 72 11.11 -10.19 11.44
C THR A 72 11.67 -8.77 11.53
N GLY A 73 11.02 -7.81 10.86
CA GLY A 73 11.52 -6.46 10.65
C GLY A 73 12.71 -6.39 9.67
N ALA A 74 13.16 -7.49 9.09
CA ALA A 74 14.32 -7.46 8.20
C ALA A 74 14.05 -6.64 6.93
N LEU A 75 15.01 -5.79 6.55
CA LEU A 75 14.96 -5.07 5.27
C LEU A 75 14.99 -6.09 4.11
N ILE A 76 14.02 -5.97 3.21
CA ILE A 76 13.97 -6.73 1.95
C ILE A 76 14.63 -5.94 0.84
N ALA A 77 14.25 -4.67 0.70
CA ALA A 77 14.74 -3.80 -0.36
C ALA A 77 14.56 -2.32 0.01
N GLN A 78 15.32 -1.47 -0.67
CA GLN A 78 15.21 -0.02 -0.60
C GLN A 78 15.33 0.55 -2.01
N ASN A 79 14.61 1.62 -2.29
CA ASN A 79 14.62 2.28 -3.58
C ASN A 79 14.57 3.79 -3.39
N ASP A 80 15.42 4.49 -4.12
CA ASP A 80 15.43 5.95 -4.20
C ASP A 80 14.48 6.36 -5.32
N ASP A 81 14.88 6.13 -6.57
CA ASP A 81 14.06 6.40 -7.75
C ASP A 81 13.66 5.13 -8.49
N ASN A 82 12.38 5.03 -8.86
CA ASN A 82 11.85 4.07 -9.81
C ASN A 82 10.48 4.51 -10.38
N ALA A 83 10.53 5.37 -11.40
CA ALA A 83 9.33 5.82 -12.12
C ALA A 83 8.67 4.76 -13.03
N SER A 84 9.19 3.52 -13.03
CA SER A 84 8.76 2.46 -13.96
C SER A 84 7.75 1.47 -13.36
N VAL A 85 7.47 1.54 -12.05
CA VAL A 85 6.48 0.64 -11.40
C VAL A 85 5.08 0.88 -11.97
N ASN A 86 4.72 2.15 -12.11
CA ASN A 86 3.52 2.60 -12.79
C ASN A 86 3.72 4.00 -13.40
N SER A 87 4.20 4.02 -14.64
CA SER A 87 4.48 5.27 -15.37
C SER A 87 3.23 6.13 -15.65
N ALA A 88 2.02 5.63 -15.40
CA ALA A 88 0.80 6.42 -15.55
C ALA A 88 0.56 7.38 -14.38
N THR A 89 1.11 7.08 -13.19
CA THR A 89 0.97 7.91 -11.98
C THR A 89 2.29 8.54 -11.56
N GLN A 90 3.42 7.88 -11.84
CA GLN A 90 4.73 8.28 -11.35
C GLN A 90 5.41 9.35 -12.21
N THR A 91 6.28 10.12 -11.56
CA THR A 91 7.22 11.06 -12.15
C THR A 91 8.67 10.63 -11.83
N TYR A 92 9.67 11.36 -12.34
CA TYR A 92 11.04 10.83 -12.45
C TYR A 92 11.78 10.56 -11.13
N TYR A 93 11.38 11.17 -10.01
CA TYR A 93 11.90 10.88 -8.67
C TYR A 93 10.89 10.15 -7.78
N ASP A 94 9.87 9.53 -8.36
CA ASP A 94 8.99 8.66 -7.58
C ASP A 94 9.62 7.28 -7.38
N SER A 95 9.28 6.66 -6.25
CA SER A 95 9.97 5.48 -5.73
C SER A 95 9.02 4.29 -5.59
N GLY A 96 9.57 3.06 -5.64
CA GLY A 96 8.79 1.86 -5.37
C GLY A 96 9.35 0.56 -5.91
N PHE A 97 8.53 -0.49 -5.79
CA PHE A 97 8.89 -1.87 -6.12
C PHE A 97 7.83 -2.53 -6.99
N ALA A 98 8.29 -3.23 -8.03
CA ALA A 98 7.50 -4.22 -8.78
C ALA A 98 8.10 -5.60 -8.52
N LEU A 99 7.41 -6.43 -7.75
CA LEU A 99 7.90 -7.70 -7.23
C LEU A 99 7.27 -8.85 -8.02
N THR A 100 8.11 -9.57 -8.77
CA THR A 100 7.68 -10.73 -9.58
C THR A 100 7.53 -12.01 -8.75
N ASN A 101 7.96 -11.98 -7.50
CA ASN A 101 7.78 -13.07 -6.54
C ASN A 101 7.89 -12.51 -5.12
N LEU A 102 6.80 -12.59 -4.36
CA LEU A 102 6.76 -12.29 -2.94
C LEU A 102 6.03 -13.44 -2.22
N GLY A 103 6.63 -13.97 -1.15
CA GLY A 103 6.06 -15.05 -0.38
C GLY A 103 4.75 -14.66 0.32
N ALA A 104 4.03 -15.66 0.85
CA ALA A 104 2.97 -15.37 1.82
C ALA A 104 3.61 -14.81 3.11
N GLY A 105 2.96 -13.84 3.73
CA GLY A 105 3.46 -13.19 4.94
C GLY A 105 2.94 -11.78 5.15
N ASN A 106 3.44 -11.15 6.21
CA ASN A 106 3.19 -9.74 6.50
C ASN A 106 4.38 -8.90 6.04
N TYR A 107 4.08 -7.70 5.59
CA TYR A 107 5.06 -6.76 5.04
C TYR A 107 4.77 -5.34 5.52
N ALA A 108 5.82 -4.55 5.62
CA ALA A 108 5.71 -3.11 5.78
C ALA A 108 6.40 -2.42 4.61
N PHE A 109 5.85 -1.31 4.18
CA PHE A 109 6.41 -0.39 3.20
C PHE A 109 6.52 0.97 3.85
N THR A 110 7.70 1.58 3.78
CA THR A 110 7.93 2.90 4.38
C THR A 110 8.27 3.94 3.33
N VAL A 111 7.78 5.16 3.50
CA VAL A 111 8.12 6.35 2.72
C VAL A 111 8.76 7.37 3.64
N ALA A 112 9.88 7.95 3.23
CA ALA A 112 10.53 9.06 3.90
C ALA A 112 10.99 10.10 2.88
N ALA A 113 11.36 11.29 3.34
CA ALA A 113 11.96 12.30 2.47
C ALA A 113 13.44 11.98 2.20
N TYR A 114 13.85 11.93 0.93
CA TYR A 114 15.23 11.66 0.54
C TYR A 114 16.19 12.73 1.09
N ALA A 115 17.27 12.41 1.80
CA ALA A 115 18.02 11.16 1.81
C ALA A 115 17.91 10.40 3.15
N ASN A 116 16.70 10.29 3.69
CA ASN A 116 16.43 9.56 4.92
C ASN A 116 16.44 8.04 4.69
N PHE A 117 17.61 7.47 4.38
CA PHE A 117 17.76 6.02 4.19
C PHE A 117 17.49 5.26 5.49
N ALA A 118 16.83 4.12 5.36
CA ALA A 118 16.57 3.19 6.45
C ALA A 118 17.77 2.31 6.85
N GLY A 119 17.75 1.78 8.07
CA GLY A 119 18.68 0.75 8.55
C GLY A 119 18.38 -0.66 8.03
N ASN A 120 18.98 -1.69 8.64
CA ASN A 120 18.85 -3.09 8.18
C ASN A 120 17.64 -3.81 8.81
N ASN A 121 17.09 -3.27 9.88
CA ASN A 121 15.86 -3.72 10.52
C ASN A 121 14.86 -2.56 10.65
N LEU A 122 13.57 -2.83 10.64
CA LEU A 122 12.51 -1.83 10.78
C LEU A 122 12.59 -1.08 12.13
N SER A 123 13.18 -1.70 13.15
CA SER A 123 13.45 -1.07 14.44
C SER A 123 14.75 -0.24 14.47
N ASP A 124 15.59 -0.33 13.43
CA ASP A 124 16.78 0.49 13.31
C ASP A 124 16.42 1.94 12.97
N PRO A 125 17.22 2.92 13.44
CA PRO A 125 17.04 4.30 13.03
C PRO A 125 17.24 4.49 11.52
N PHE A 126 16.44 5.39 10.94
CA PHE A 126 16.73 5.96 9.62
C PHE A 126 17.83 7.03 9.74
N ASN A 127 18.45 7.45 8.63
CA ASN A 127 19.58 8.38 8.61
C ASN A 127 19.33 9.72 9.30
N TYR A 128 18.09 10.20 9.28
CA TYR A 128 17.73 11.45 9.96
C TYR A 128 17.20 11.25 11.37
N ALA A 129 17.12 10.00 11.86
CA ALA A 129 16.78 9.76 13.25
C ALA A 129 17.83 10.38 14.17
N GLY A 130 17.37 11.14 15.17
CA GLY A 130 18.24 11.87 16.10
C GLY A 130 18.69 13.26 15.62
N ASN A 131 18.44 13.62 14.36
CA ASN A 131 18.60 15.00 13.90
C ASN A 131 17.48 15.89 14.46
N THR A 132 17.73 17.20 14.53
CA THR A 132 16.66 18.17 14.79
C THR A 132 15.67 18.15 13.62
N PRO A 133 14.37 17.87 13.86
CA PRO A 133 13.37 17.88 12.79
C PRO A 133 13.27 19.26 12.13
N ILE A 134 13.26 19.28 10.80
CA ILE A 134 13.08 20.50 10.00
C ILE A 134 11.77 20.36 9.24
N ALA A 135 10.90 21.36 9.34
CA ALA A 135 9.63 21.35 8.63
C ALA A 135 9.90 21.27 7.12
N ILE A 136 9.16 20.45 6.38
CA ILE A 136 9.42 20.24 4.94
C ILE A 136 9.43 21.56 4.15
N GLY A 137 8.54 22.51 4.50
CA GLY A 137 8.50 23.83 3.86
C GLY A 137 9.78 24.68 4.06
N ASP A 138 10.50 24.44 5.14
CA ASP A 138 11.73 25.16 5.50
C ASP A 138 13.00 24.37 5.16
N TRP A 139 12.84 23.08 4.87
CA TRP A 139 13.95 22.17 4.63
C TRP A 139 14.55 22.37 3.24
N CYS A 140 15.88 22.41 3.18
CA CYS A 140 16.61 22.36 1.92
C CYS A 140 16.88 20.89 1.58
N GLN A 141 16.03 20.33 0.73
CA GLN A 141 16.19 18.96 0.24
C GLN A 141 17.57 18.78 -0.42
N PRO A 142 18.28 17.65 -0.19
CA PRO A 142 19.59 17.38 -0.77
C PRO A 142 19.69 17.52 -2.30
N ALA A 143 18.62 17.18 -3.04
CA ALA A 143 18.60 17.30 -4.50
C ALA A 143 18.18 18.70 -5.00
N SER A 144 17.86 19.64 -4.09
CA SER A 144 17.52 21.02 -4.43
C SER A 144 18.78 21.86 -4.63
N ASN A 145 18.89 22.55 -5.76
CA ASN A 145 20.04 23.40 -6.09
C ASN A 145 19.96 24.81 -5.45
N ASN A 146 18.81 25.20 -4.89
CA ASN A 146 18.53 26.55 -4.44
C ASN A 146 17.61 26.62 -3.20
N CYS A 147 17.29 25.49 -2.57
CA CYS A 147 16.36 25.39 -1.43
C CYS A 147 14.97 26.02 -1.66
N SER A 148 14.55 26.18 -2.92
CA SER A 148 13.31 26.86 -3.34
C SER A 148 12.29 25.88 -3.88
N ASP A 149 12.77 24.86 -4.59
CA ASP A 149 11.95 23.84 -5.25
C ASP A 149 11.67 22.66 -4.28
N GLN A 150 10.52 21.98 -4.44
CA GLN A 150 10.19 20.70 -3.77
C GLN A 150 9.89 20.75 -2.27
N LYS A 151 8.76 21.36 -1.91
CA LYS A 151 8.40 21.67 -0.50
C LYS A 151 7.00 21.26 -0.07
N GLY A 152 6.29 20.54 -0.94
CA GLY A 152 5.04 19.91 -0.52
C GLY A 152 5.29 18.92 0.62
N THR A 153 4.29 18.74 1.46
CA THR A 153 4.26 17.77 2.56
C THR A 153 3.56 16.48 2.18
N PHE A 154 2.96 16.42 1.00
CA PHE A 154 1.98 15.41 0.65
C PHE A 154 2.68 14.07 0.38
N TRP A 155 2.15 12.98 0.89
CA TRP A 155 2.60 11.66 0.50
C TRP A 155 1.43 10.87 -0.05
N SER A 156 1.73 9.99 -0.98
CA SER A 156 0.77 9.13 -1.66
C SER A 156 1.42 7.80 -1.99
N VAL A 157 0.73 6.72 -1.61
CA VAL A 157 1.17 5.33 -1.77
C VAL A 157 0.08 4.54 -2.44
N TRP A 158 0.45 3.87 -3.53
CA TRP A 158 -0.38 2.93 -4.25
C TRP A 158 0.13 1.52 -4.04
N LEU A 159 -0.79 0.56 -3.98
CA LEU A 159 -0.46 -0.85 -3.79
C LEU A 159 -1.47 -1.75 -4.50
N ASP A 160 -0.97 -2.73 -5.25
CA ASP A 160 -1.78 -3.78 -5.83
C ASP A 160 -1.10 -5.16 -5.78
N GLY A 161 -1.89 -6.19 -6.09
CA GLY A 161 -1.45 -7.58 -6.03
C GLY A 161 -1.36 -8.15 -4.62
N VAL A 162 -2.00 -7.51 -3.63
CA VAL A 162 -2.03 -7.92 -2.21
C VAL A 162 -3.43 -8.27 -1.73
N ASP A 163 -3.52 -9.01 -0.62
CA ASP A 163 -4.81 -9.41 -0.04
C ASP A 163 -5.43 -8.31 0.83
N ASN A 164 -4.60 -7.65 1.65
CA ASN A 164 -5.02 -6.53 2.50
C ASN A 164 -3.89 -5.52 2.66
N ALA A 165 -4.27 -4.26 2.91
CA ALA A 165 -3.35 -3.19 3.24
C ALA A 165 -3.97 -2.20 4.23
N SER A 166 -3.14 -1.57 5.07
CA SER A 166 -3.57 -0.58 6.04
C SER A 166 -2.50 0.47 6.29
N ASN A 167 -2.97 1.68 6.59
CA ASN A 167 -2.13 2.72 7.18
C ASN A 167 -2.34 2.71 8.70
N PRO A 168 -1.40 2.19 9.52
CA PRO A 168 -1.53 2.17 10.98
C PRO A 168 -1.68 3.55 11.61
N ASN A 169 -1.27 4.62 10.91
CA ASN A 169 -1.41 6.00 11.38
C ASN A 169 -2.77 6.63 10.97
N ASP A 170 -3.64 5.89 10.28
CA ASP A 170 -4.99 6.33 9.90
C ASP A 170 -6.06 5.44 10.57
N PRO A 171 -6.61 5.85 11.73
CA PRO A 171 -7.61 5.08 12.47
C PRO A 171 -8.96 4.95 11.73
N GLY A 172 -9.16 5.66 10.61
CA GLY A 172 -10.38 5.60 9.81
C GLY A 172 -10.35 4.62 8.64
N ASN A 173 -9.18 4.07 8.29
CA ASN A 173 -8.96 3.41 7.00
C ASN A 173 -8.90 1.88 7.08
N ASN A 174 -9.83 1.29 7.84
CA ASN A 174 -10.15 -0.12 7.69
C ASN A 174 -10.78 -0.30 6.30
N VAL A 175 -9.99 -0.82 5.35
CA VAL A 175 -10.49 -1.13 4.01
C VAL A 175 -11.71 -2.06 4.15
N PRO A 176 -12.87 -1.74 3.53
CA PRO A 176 -14.08 -2.52 3.71
C PRO A 176 -13.86 -3.99 3.38
N GLU A 177 -14.34 -4.88 4.24
CA GLU A 177 -14.28 -6.32 3.97
C GLU A 177 -14.91 -6.63 2.60
N PRO A 178 -14.33 -7.56 1.82
CA PRO A 178 -14.79 -7.83 0.48
C PRO A 178 -16.27 -8.22 0.49
N GLY A 179 -17.07 -7.58 -0.36
CA GLY A 179 -18.54 -7.77 -0.47
C GLY A 179 -19.00 -9.22 -0.67
N SER A 180 -18.06 -10.13 -0.90
CA SER A 180 -18.22 -11.58 -0.73
C SER A 180 -18.90 -12.01 0.57
N LEU A 181 -18.65 -11.35 1.70
CA LEU A 181 -19.31 -11.68 2.98
C LEU A 181 -20.78 -11.26 2.99
N ALA A 182 -21.09 -10.09 2.41
CA ALA A 182 -22.47 -9.67 2.20
C ALA A 182 -23.22 -10.63 1.26
N LEU A 183 -22.57 -11.09 0.19
CA LEU A 183 -23.13 -12.09 -0.73
C LEU A 183 -23.30 -13.46 -0.08
N ALA A 184 -22.36 -13.90 0.77
CA ALA A 184 -22.48 -15.13 1.53
C ALA A 184 -23.65 -15.06 2.52
N ALA A 185 -23.80 -13.94 3.23
CA ALA A 185 -24.94 -13.70 4.12
C ALA A 185 -26.28 -13.70 3.36
N LEU A 186 -26.36 -13.05 2.19
CA LEU A 186 -27.53 -13.07 1.31
C LEU A 186 -27.84 -14.48 0.78
N GLY A 187 -26.81 -15.26 0.43
CA GLY A 187 -26.93 -16.65 0.03
C GLY A 187 -27.49 -17.54 1.15
N LEU A 188 -27.00 -17.38 2.38
CA LEU A 188 -27.49 -18.11 3.54
C LEU A 188 -28.94 -17.74 3.89
N MET A 189 -29.29 -16.46 3.82
CA MET A 189 -30.67 -15.99 4.05
C MET A 189 -31.65 -16.54 3.00
N SER A 190 -31.25 -16.58 1.73
CA SER A 190 -32.09 -17.14 0.66
C SER A 190 -32.30 -18.65 0.83
N LEU A 191 -31.28 -19.41 1.24
CA LEU A 191 -31.40 -20.83 1.60
C LEU A 191 -32.32 -21.07 2.80
N ALA A 192 -32.27 -20.21 3.83
CA ALA A 192 -33.16 -20.29 4.99
C ALA A 192 -34.63 -20.02 4.64
N SER A 193 -34.89 -19.11 3.70
CA SER A 193 -36.25 -18.78 3.23
C SER A 193 -36.91 -19.92 2.44
N LEU A 194 -36.11 -20.71 1.71
CA LEU A 194 -36.58 -21.87 0.94
C LEU A 194 -37.01 -23.05 1.84
N ARG A 195 -36.39 -23.21 3.02
CA ARG A 195 -36.79 -24.22 4.02
C ARG A 195 -38.13 -23.92 4.69
N ARG A 196 -38.58 -22.66 4.74
CA ARG A 196 -39.88 -22.30 5.33
C ARG A 196 -41.07 -22.61 4.42
N LYS A 197 -40.87 -22.76 3.11
CA LYS A 197 -41.93 -23.08 2.14
C LYS A 197 -42.16 -24.58 1.92
N THR A 198 -41.42 -25.44 2.61
CA THR A 198 -41.50 -26.92 2.47
C THR A 198 -42.20 -27.62 3.64
N LYS A 199 -42.92 -26.87 4.48
CA LYS A 199 -43.87 -27.40 5.46
C LYS A 199 -45.29 -27.08 5.06
#